data_AF-A0A517YKF3-F1
#
_entry.id   AF-A0A517YKF3-F1
#
_cell.length_a   1.000
_cell.length_b   1.000
_cell.length_c   1.000
_cell.angle_alpha   90.00
_cell.angle_beta   90.00
_cell.angle_gamma   90.00
#
_symmetry.space_group_name_H-M   'P 1'
#
loop_
_entity.id
_entity.type
_entity.pdbx_description
1 polymer ?
#
loop_
_entity_poly.entity_id
_entity_poly.type
_entity_poly.pdbx_seq_one_letter_code
_entity_poly.pdbx_strand_id
1 'polypeptide(L)'
;MVSQLKSVAKHPSLDLIEVASPCTADWNAMQGEERKRFCSQCNLNVFNLSEMTREEAFAFVAKSEGRTCIRMYKRADGTLITRDCPVGLAAVRAKFVRLVAASVGLSVALFASLLTAAGAIPGIRAFTAQSKVCRLKSHNMPVTGKMVMGNVAPPVMGVMPAGAVMAQGGMQPPPLPPAPIAPAK
;
A
#
# COMPACT_ATOMS: atom_id res chain seq x y z
N MET A 1 -4.52 25.85 -2.95
CA MET A 1 -3.47 24.82 -3.09
C MET A 1 -3.43 23.78 -1.96
N VAL A 2 -4.53 23.52 -1.22
CA VAL A 2 -4.51 22.56 -0.07
C VAL A 2 -5.50 21.38 -0.22
N SER A 3 -6.28 21.33 -1.32
CA SER A 3 -7.39 20.36 -1.46
C SER A 3 -6.97 18.92 -1.76
N GLN A 4 -5.72 18.67 -2.19
CA GLN A 4 -5.26 17.33 -2.58
C GLN A 4 -4.73 16.47 -1.41
N LEU A 5 -4.62 17.02 -0.19
CA LEU A 5 -4.17 16.26 0.98
C LEU A 5 -5.31 15.43 1.63
N LYS A 6 -6.58 15.71 1.29
CA LYS A 6 -7.74 15.13 2.00
C LYS A 6 -8.10 13.69 1.60
N SER A 7 -7.65 13.17 0.45
CA SER A 7 -7.94 11.78 0.06
C SER A 7 -6.87 10.77 0.51
N VAL A 8 -5.66 11.23 0.84
CA VAL A 8 -4.56 10.38 1.33
C VAL A 8 -4.65 10.11 2.83
N ALA A 9 -5.34 10.98 3.58
CA ALA A 9 -5.19 11.12 5.02
C ALA A 9 -6.36 10.58 5.86
N LYS A 10 -7.16 9.61 5.38
CA LYS A 10 -8.26 9.09 6.22
C LYS A 10 -7.75 8.40 7.50
N HIS A 11 -6.56 7.80 7.44
CA HIS A 11 -5.88 7.19 8.58
C HIS A 11 -4.35 7.40 8.52
N PRO A 12 -3.83 8.58 8.92
CA PRO A 12 -2.39 8.84 8.92
C PRO A 12 -1.64 7.98 9.96
N SER A 13 -2.34 7.53 11.02
CA SER A 13 -1.77 6.67 12.06
C SER A 13 -1.29 5.31 11.55
N LEU A 14 -1.83 4.82 10.42
CA LEU A 14 -1.35 3.59 9.78
C LEU A 14 0.08 3.69 9.26
N ASP A 15 0.50 4.89 8.83
CA ASP A 15 1.83 5.10 8.24
C ASP A 15 2.92 5.07 9.34
N LEU A 16 2.56 5.35 10.60
CA LEU A 16 3.45 5.27 11.77
C LEU A 16 3.64 3.84 12.32
N ILE A 17 2.88 2.85 11.84
CA ILE A 17 2.97 1.49 12.38
C ILE A 17 4.33 0.88 12.04
N GLU A 18 5.06 0.44 13.05
CA GLU A 18 6.33 -0.27 12.87
C GLU A 18 6.24 -1.71 13.33
N VAL A 19 7.04 -2.57 12.68
CA VAL A 19 7.18 -3.96 13.05
C VAL A 19 8.24 -4.06 14.14
N ALA A 20 7.82 -4.39 15.36
CA ALA A 20 8.70 -4.46 16.52
C ALA A 20 9.63 -5.68 16.48
N SER A 21 9.15 -6.82 15.97
CA SER A 21 9.94 -8.04 15.83
C SER A 21 9.85 -8.57 14.40
N PRO A 22 10.84 -8.29 13.53
CA PRO A 22 10.80 -8.73 12.15
C PRO A 22 10.91 -10.26 12.07
N CYS A 23 10.05 -10.86 11.25
CA CYS A 23 10.10 -12.27 10.88
C CYS A 23 10.94 -12.43 9.61
N THR A 24 11.92 -13.34 9.64
CA THR A 24 12.81 -13.65 8.51
C THR A 24 12.29 -14.80 7.64
N ALA A 25 11.14 -15.39 7.96
CA ALA A 25 10.55 -16.48 7.19
C ALA A 25 10.15 -16.03 5.78
N ASP A 26 10.37 -16.90 4.79
CA ASP A 26 9.95 -16.63 3.42
C ASP A 26 8.43 -16.75 3.28
N TRP A 27 7.79 -15.70 2.76
CA TRP A 27 6.35 -15.66 2.54
C TRP A 27 5.86 -16.71 1.54
N ASN A 28 6.64 -16.97 0.48
CA ASN A 28 6.24 -17.86 -0.60
C ASN A 28 6.23 -19.32 -0.16
N ALA A 29 7.09 -19.68 0.80
CA ALA A 29 7.13 -20.99 1.45
C ALA A 29 5.98 -21.23 2.45
N MET A 30 5.19 -20.21 2.80
CA MET A 30 4.06 -20.35 3.72
C MET A 30 2.81 -20.89 3.00
N GLN A 31 2.02 -21.67 3.73
CA GLN A 31 0.75 -22.20 3.24
C GLN A 31 -0.41 -21.27 3.61
N GLY A 32 -1.34 -21.08 2.68
CA GLY A 32 -2.54 -20.27 2.85
C GLY A 32 -2.89 -19.43 1.63
N GLU A 33 -3.74 -18.44 1.84
CA GLU A 33 -4.20 -17.50 0.80
C GLU A 33 -3.30 -16.25 0.77
N GLU A 34 -3.35 -15.47 -0.32
CA GLU A 34 -2.54 -14.24 -0.42
C GLU A 34 -2.85 -13.20 0.67
N ARG A 35 -4.07 -13.21 1.21
CA ARG A 35 -4.48 -12.30 2.29
C ARG A 35 -3.97 -12.76 3.66
N LYS A 36 -3.88 -14.07 3.86
CA LYS A 36 -3.56 -14.70 5.15
C LYS A 36 -2.84 -16.03 4.93
N ARG A 37 -1.61 -16.10 5.42
CA ARG A 37 -0.81 -17.34 5.44
C ARG A 37 -0.41 -17.70 6.85
N PHE A 38 -0.16 -18.99 7.09
CA PHE A 38 0.35 -19.46 8.37
C PHE A 38 1.87 -19.61 8.32
N CYS A 39 2.57 -18.98 9.27
CA CYS A 39 4.00 -19.11 9.41
C CYS A 39 4.34 -20.14 10.49
N SER A 40 5.07 -21.20 10.12
CA SER A 40 5.54 -22.23 11.04
C SER A 40 6.62 -21.74 12.00
N GLN A 41 7.44 -20.75 11.62
CA GLN A 41 8.50 -20.21 12.48
C GLN A 41 7.95 -19.38 13.64
N CYS A 42 6.99 -18.50 13.36
CA CYS A 42 6.38 -17.66 14.39
C CYS A 42 5.17 -18.31 15.06
N ASN A 43 4.66 -19.42 14.50
CA ASN A 43 3.42 -20.08 14.91
C ASN A 43 2.22 -19.11 14.95
N LEU A 44 2.19 -18.18 14.00
CA LEU A 44 1.20 -17.11 13.89
C LEU A 44 0.68 -16.99 12.46
N ASN A 45 -0.55 -16.49 12.35
CA ASN A 45 -1.11 -16.09 11.06
C ASN A 45 -0.48 -14.75 10.64
N VAL A 46 0.08 -14.74 9.44
CA VAL A 46 0.67 -13.57 8.81
C VAL A 46 -0.31 -12.98 7.81
N PHE A 47 -0.73 -11.75 8.05
CA PHE A 47 -1.71 -11.06 7.19
C PHE A 47 -1.02 -10.06 6.26
N ASN A 48 -1.44 -10.05 4.99
CA ASN A 48 -0.89 -9.14 3.98
C ASN A 48 -1.72 -7.86 3.90
N LEU A 49 -1.18 -6.75 4.39
CA LEU A 49 -1.87 -5.46 4.36
C LEU A 49 -1.96 -4.85 2.96
N SER A 50 -1.12 -5.28 2.01
CA SER A 50 -1.17 -4.74 0.65
C SER A 50 -2.37 -5.20 -0.16
N GLU A 51 -3.01 -6.30 0.24
CA GLU A 51 -4.27 -6.74 -0.37
C GLU A 51 -5.51 -6.10 0.26
N MET A 52 -5.34 -5.42 1.39
CA MET A 52 -6.41 -4.73 2.09
C MET A 52 -6.52 -3.28 1.65
N THR A 53 -7.73 -2.73 1.76
CA THR A 53 -7.97 -1.29 1.66
C THR A 53 -7.39 -0.58 2.88
N ARG A 54 -7.23 0.75 2.83
CA ARG A 54 -6.67 1.51 3.96
C ARG A 54 -7.60 1.44 5.18
N GLU A 55 -8.91 1.48 4.97
CA GLU A 55 -9.93 1.32 6.00
C GLU A 55 -9.93 -0.08 6.60
N GLU A 56 -9.83 -1.13 5.77
CA GLU A 56 -9.76 -2.51 6.23
C GLU A 56 -8.50 -2.76 7.05
N ALA A 57 -7.35 -2.26 6.60
CA ALA A 57 -6.09 -2.37 7.33
C ALA A 57 -6.16 -1.66 8.68
N PHE A 58 -6.76 -0.46 8.73
CA PHE A 58 -6.97 0.27 9.99
C PHE A 58 -7.88 -0.50 10.95
N ALA A 59 -9.04 -0.95 10.46
CA ALA A 59 -9.97 -1.72 11.27
C ALA A 59 -9.34 -3.03 11.77
N PHE A 60 -8.53 -3.68 10.93
CA PHE A 60 -7.80 -4.89 11.30
C PHE A 60 -6.81 -4.65 12.42
N VAL A 61 -5.96 -3.62 12.29
CA VAL A 61 -4.97 -3.27 13.33
C VAL A 61 -5.65 -2.80 14.61
N ALA A 62 -6.72 -2.01 14.50
CA ALA A 62 -7.49 -1.55 15.64
C ALA A 62 -8.20 -2.68 16.38
N LYS A 63 -8.65 -3.71 15.65
CA LYS A 63 -9.31 -4.91 16.22
C LYS A 63 -8.29 -5.95 16.71
N SER A 64 -7.07 -5.95 16.19
CA SER A 64 -6.06 -6.91 16.58
C SER A 64 -5.49 -6.57 17.95
N GLU A 65 -6.13 -7.08 19.00
CA GLU A 65 -5.63 -7.02 20.36
C GLU A 65 -4.63 -8.17 20.57
N GLY A 66 -3.33 -7.88 20.47
CA GLY A 66 -2.25 -8.82 20.79
C GLY A 66 -1.25 -9.07 19.66
N ARG A 67 -0.63 -10.25 19.68
CA ARG A 67 0.47 -10.62 18.77
C ARG A 67 -0.07 -11.09 17.41
N THR A 68 -0.24 -10.15 16.48
CA THR A 68 -0.52 -10.46 15.08
C THR A 68 0.71 -10.17 14.21
N CYS A 69 1.10 -11.14 13.40
CA CYS A 69 2.16 -10.94 12.42
C CYS A 69 1.53 -10.37 11.15
N ILE A 70 2.12 -9.32 10.59
CA ILE A 70 1.69 -8.76 9.31
C ILE A 70 2.86 -8.60 8.37
N ARG A 71 2.51 -8.59 7.09
CA ARG A 71 3.37 -8.18 6.00
C ARG A 71 2.87 -6.84 5.50
N MET A 72 3.76 -5.86 5.48
CA MET A 72 3.48 -4.56 4.89
C MET A 72 4.65 -4.13 4.00
N TYR A 73 4.32 -3.28 3.03
CA TYR A 73 5.30 -2.60 2.22
C TYR A 73 5.21 -1.11 2.48
N LYS A 74 6.32 -0.51 2.90
CA LYS A 74 6.43 0.93 3.07
C LYS A 74 7.23 1.53 1.94
N ARG A 75 6.76 2.64 1.36
CA ARG A 75 7.55 3.45 0.43
C ARG A 75 8.69 4.16 1.19
N ALA A 76 9.67 4.68 0.46
CA ALA A 76 10.70 5.59 1.01
C ALA A 76 10.10 6.77 1.80
N ASP A 77 8.92 7.24 1.42
CA ASP A 77 8.19 8.32 2.10
C ASP A 77 7.53 7.89 3.43
N GLY A 78 7.66 6.61 3.83
CA GLY A 78 7.02 6.04 5.02
C GLY A 78 5.55 5.62 4.82
N THR A 79 4.93 5.99 3.70
CA THR A 79 3.54 5.61 3.40
C THR A 79 3.39 4.10 3.17
N LEU A 80 2.40 3.51 3.83
CA LEU A 80 2.06 2.10 3.68
C LEU A 80 1.32 1.85 2.36
N ILE A 81 1.78 0.85 1.60
CA ILE A 81 1.20 0.45 0.32
C ILE A 81 0.02 -0.50 0.59
N THR A 82 -1.18 0.03 0.34
CA THR A 82 -2.45 -0.69 0.38
C THR A 82 -3.07 -0.80 -1.02
N ARG A 83 -4.14 -1.58 -1.17
CA ARG A 83 -4.85 -1.74 -2.45
C ARG A 83 -5.31 -0.40 -3.05
N ASP A 84 -5.84 0.49 -2.21
CA ASP A 84 -6.35 1.80 -2.62
C ASP A 84 -5.32 2.92 -2.48
N CYS A 85 -4.03 2.60 -2.63
CA CYS A 85 -2.98 3.60 -2.52
C CYS A 85 -3.19 4.73 -3.55
N PRO A 86 -3.47 5.98 -3.11
CA PRO A 86 -3.92 7.05 -4.00
C PRO A 86 -2.87 7.44 -5.04
N VAL A 87 -1.59 7.30 -4.69
CA VAL A 87 -0.45 7.54 -5.59
C VAL A 87 -0.30 6.44 -6.63
N GLY A 88 -0.56 5.17 -6.26
CA GLY A 88 -0.59 4.06 -7.22
C GLY A 88 -1.74 4.22 -8.23
N LEU A 89 -2.93 4.56 -7.73
CA LEU A 89 -4.09 4.85 -8.55
C LEU A 89 -3.88 6.07 -9.46
N ALA A 90 -3.24 7.13 -8.96
CA ALA A 90 -2.90 8.30 -9.77
C ALA A 90 -1.94 7.95 -10.91
N ALA A 91 -0.93 7.10 -10.66
CA ALA A 91 0.00 6.64 -11.69
C ALA A 91 -0.70 5.79 -12.77
N VAL A 92 -1.59 4.88 -12.37
CA VAL A 92 -2.39 4.06 -13.30
C VAL A 92 -3.34 4.94 -14.12
N ARG A 93 -4.06 5.86 -13.48
CA ARG A 93 -4.95 6.81 -14.16
C ARG A 93 -4.20 7.66 -15.17
N ALA A 94 -3.02 8.18 -14.82
CA ALA A 94 -2.21 8.99 -15.74
C ALA A 94 -1.79 8.20 -16.99
N LYS A 95 -1.46 6.90 -16.85
CA LYS A 95 -1.18 6.02 -17.99
C LYS A 95 -2.41 5.80 -18.85
N PHE A 96 -3.56 5.52 -18.23
CA PHE A 96 -4.81 5.31 -18.94
C PHE A 96 -5.26 6.55 -19.71
N VAL A 97 -5.21 7.73 -19.09
CA VAL A 97 -5.54 9.01 -19.75
C VAL A 97 -4.62 9.28 -20.93
N ARG A 98 -3.32 8.98 -20.84
CA ARG A 98 -2.39 9.12 -21.97
C ARG A 98 -2.72 8.17 -23.12
N LEU A 99 -3.07 6.92 -22.83
CA LEU A 99 -3.45 5.95 -23.86
C LEU A 99 -4.74 6.36 -24.57
N VAL A 100 -5.76 6.79 -23.81
CA VAL A 100 -7.03 7.28 -24.38
C VAL A 100 -6.82 8.56 -25.18
N ALA A 101 -6.02 9.51 -24.68
CA ALA A 101 -5.70 10.73 -25.43
C ALA A 101 -4.97 10.43 -26.74
N ALA A 102 -4.09 9.43 -26.77
CA ALA A 102 -3.40 9.00 -27.98
C ALA A 102 -4.35 8.36 -29.01
N SER A 103 -5.26 7.48 -28.57
CA SER A 103 -6.22 6.83 -29.48
C SER A 103 -7.25 7.82 -30.03
N VAL A 104 -7.75 8.75 -29.21
CA VAL A 104 -8.65 9.82 -29.64
C VAL A 104 -7.94 10.79 -30.58
N GLY A 105 -6.70 11.20 -30.27
CA GLY A 105 -5.92 12.07 -31.15
C GLY A 105 -5.67 11.45 -32.53
N LEU A 106 -5.39 10.14 -32.59
CA LEU A 106 -5.18 9.43 -33.85
C LEU A 106 -6.47 9.30 -34.67
N SER A 107 -7.58 8.97 -34.02
CA SER A 107 -8.88 8.88 -34.71
C SER A 107 -9.37 10.24 -35.22
N VAL A 108 -9.20 11.33 -34.47
CA VAL A 108 -9.49 12.69 -34.94
C VAL A 108 -8.60 13.09 -36.12
N ALA A 109 -7.30 12.76 -36.09
CA ALA A 109 -6.38 13.08 -37.18
C ALA A 109 -6.69 12.31 -38.47
N LEU A 110 -7.07 11.04 -38.36
CA LEU A 110 -7.50 10.21 -39.50
C LEU A 110 -8.83 10.73 -40.07
N PHE A 111 -9.79 11.08 -39.21
CA PHE A 111 -11.08 11.60 -39.64
C PHE A 111 -10.95 12.98 -40.31
N ALA A 112 -10.10 13.85 -39.76
CA ALA A 112 -9.77 15.13 -40.37
C ALA A 112 -9.08 14.97 -41.72
N SER A 113 -8.12 14.04 -41.85
CA SER A 113 -7.44 13.75 -43.13
C SER A 113 -8.42 13.27 -44.21
N LEU A 114 -9.36 12.39 -43.84
CA LEU A 114 -10.37 11.87 -44.76
C LEU A 114 -11.34 12.97 -45.24
N LEU A 115 -11.75 13.87 -44.33
CA LEU A 115 -12.63 15.00 -44.67
C LEU A 115 -11.94 16.05 -45.57
N THR A 116 -10.64 16.29 -45.39
CA THR A 116 -9.86 17.15 -46.30
C THR A 116 -9.67 16.52 -47.68
N ALA A 117 -9.49 15.20 -47.77
CA ALA A 117 -9.35 14.51 -49.05
C ALA A 117 -10.67 14.49 -49.86
N ALA A 118 -11.82 14.54 -49.18
CA ALA A 118 -13.13 14.60 -49.80
C ALA A 118 -13.56 16.02 -50.26
N GLY A 119 -12.70 17.03 -50.10
CA GLY A 119 -12.92 18.39 -50.66
C GLY A 119 -14.02 19.20 -49.98
N ALA A 120 -14.47 18.82 -48.78
CA ALA A 120 -15.63 19.44 -48.13
C ALA A 120 -15.35 20.76 -47.36
N ILE A 121 -14.10 21.22 -47.25
CA ILE A 121 -13.75 22.46 -46.53
C ILE A 121 -12.65 23.24 -47.27
N PRO A 122 -12.93 24.44 -47.83
CA PRO A 122 -11.88 25.32 -48.34
C PRO A 122 -11.21 26.05 -47.17
N GLY A 123 -9.89 25.89 -47.02
CA GLY A 123 -9.06 26.94 -46.40
C GLY A 123 -8.58 26.78 -44.96
N ILE A 124 -8.35 25.57 -44.43
CA ILE A 124 -7.60 25.44 -43.17
C ILE A 124 -6.12 25.22 -43.49
N ARG A 125 -5.31 26.29 -43.41
CA ARG A 125 -3.86 26.18 -43.40
C ARG A 125 -3.44 25.26 -42.26
N ALA A 126 -2.52 24.33 -42.54
CA ALA A 126 -1.93 23.45 -41.55
C ALA A 126 -1.34 24.29 -40.41
N PHE A 127 -2.12 24.46 -39.33
CA PHE A 127 -1.60 24.97 -38.08
C PHE A 127 -0.75 23.82 -37.55
N THR A 128 0.55 23.88 -37.82
CA THR A 128 1.54 23.07 -37.13
C THR A 128 1.48 23.50 -35.67
N ALA A 129 0.49 22.99 -34.95
CA ALA A 129 0.40 23.06 -33.52
C ALA A 129 1.60 22.25 -33.03
N GLN A 130 2.72 22.95 -32.89
CA GLN A 130 3.84 22.51 -32.09
C GLN A 130 3.32 22.49 -30.66
N SER A 131 2.54 21.45 -30.37
CA SER A 131 2.11 21.08 -29.05
C SER A 131 3.42 20.83 -28.32
N LYS A 132 3.85 21.83 -27.55
CA LYS A 132 4.81 21.61 -26.48
C LYS A 132 4.14 20.55 -25.63
N VAL A 133 4.52 19.30 -25.87
CA VAL A 133 4.14 18.18 -25.03
C VAL A 133 4.68 18.59 -23.68
N CYS A 134 3.80 19.09 -22.80
CA CYS A 134 4.15 19.37 -21.42
C CYS A 134 4.57 18.02 -20.87
N ARG A 135 5.88 17.78 -20.87
CA ARG A 135 6.51 16.61 -20.31
C ARG A 135 6.34 16.77 -18.81
N LEU A 136 5.14 16.45 -18.32
CA LEU A 136 4.88 16.28 -16.90
C LEU A 136 5.85 15.19 -16.45
N LYS A 137 6.91 15.62 -15.78
CA LYS A 137 7.83 14.77 -15.04
C LYS A 137 6.96 13.90 -14.15
N SER A 138 6.78 12.66 -14.58
CA SER A 138 6.19 11.63 -13.75
C SER A 138 7.23 11.38 -12.68
N HIS A 139 7.03 11.96 -11.50
CA HIS A 139 7.70 11.52 -10.29
C HIS A 139 7.13 10.14 -9.94
N ASN A 140 7.36 9.16 -10.80
CA ASN A 140 7.18 7.77 -10.47
C ASN A 140 8.45 7.39 -9.71
N MET A 141 8.50 7.77 -8.43
CA MET A 141 9.59 7.37 -7.57
C MET A 141 9.56 5.83 -7.53
N PRO A 142 10.70 5.16 -7.71
CA PRO A 142 10.74 3.71 -7.65
C PRO A 142 10.15 3.26 -6.31
N VAL A 143 9.29 2.26 -6.35
CA VAL A 143 8.79 1.57 -5.16
C VAL A 143 9.94 0.72 -4.63
N THR A 144 10.99 1.37 -4.13
CA THR A 144 12.04 0.73 -3.34
C THR A 144 11.50 0.56 -1.93
N GLY A 145 10.40 -0.16 -1.83
CA GLY A 145 9.73 -0.36 -0.56
C GLY A 145 10.44 -1.44 0.23
N LYS A 146 10.78 -1.15 1.49
CA LYS A 146 11.26 -2.18 2.40
C LYS A 146 10.07 -3.10 2.71
N MET A 147 10.14 -4.35 2.27
CA MET A 147 9.23 -5.39 2.72
C MET A 147 9.62 -5.71 4.16
N VAL A 148 8.71 -5.44 5.09
CA VAL A 148 8.93 -5.78 6.50
C VAL A 148 7.80 -6.68 6.93
N MET A 149 8.18 -7.86 7.42
CA MET A 149 7.28 -8.84 7.97
C MET A 149 7.55 -8.91 9.46
N GLY A 150 6.51 -9.00 10.27
CA GLY A 150 6.66 -9.26 11.70
C GLY A 150 5.52 -8.71 12.54
N ASN A 151 5.72 -8.74 13.85
CA ASN A 151 4.68 -8.33 14.80
C ASN A 151 4.59 -6.82 14.87
N VAL A 152 3.36 -6.32 14.81
CA VAL A 152 3.05 -4.91 15.00
C VAL A 152 2.97 -4.57 16.47
N ALA A 153 3.67 -3.52 16.86
CA ALA A 153 3.30 -2.81 18.09
C ALA A 153 2.07 -1.94 17.76
N PRO A 154 0.96 -2.06 18.50
CA PRO A 154 -0.16 -1.15 18.31
C PRO A 154 0.35 0.29 18.49
N PRO A 155 -0.12 1.26 17.68
CA PRO A 155 0.23 2.65 17.90
C PRO A 155 -0.20 3.01 19.31
N VAL A 156 0.75 3.43 20.14
CA VAL A 156 0.48 3.99 21.46
C VAL A 156 -0.34 5.26 21.26
N MET A 157 -1.67 5.11 21.22
CA MET A 157 -2.58 6.24 21.34
C MET A 157 -2.43 6.72 22.79
N GLY A 158 -1.56 7.71 22.96
CA GLY A 158 -1.25 8.29 24.26
C GLY A 158 -2.51 8.86 24.90
N VAL A 159 -3.12 8.07 25.78
CA VAL A 159 -3.83 8.61 26.93
C VAL A 159 -2.79 8.63 28.03
N MET A 160 -2.18 9.80 28.24
CA MET A 160 -1.36 10.06 29.41
C MET A 160 -2.28 10.63 30.50
N PRO A 161 -2.79 9.84 31.46
CA PRO A 161 -3.26 10.44 32.69
C PRO A 161 -2.04 10.87 33.48
N ALA A 162 -1.93 12.17 33.76
CA ALA A 162 -1.02 12.67 34.78
C ALA A 162 -1.41 12.02 36.11
N GLY A 163 -0.52 11.17 36.66
CA GLY A 163 -0.60 10.76 38.07
C GLY A 163 -0.72 9.27 38.42
N ALA A 164 -0.44 8.31 37.52
CA ALA A 164 -0.42 6.90 37.91
C ALA A 164 1.00 6.46 38.32
N VAL A 165 1.19 6.38 39.64
CA VAL A 165 2.30 5.76 40.38
C VAL A 165 2.90 4.51 39.73
N MET A 166 4.23 4.46 39.72
CA MET A 166 5.07 3.34 39.31
C MET A 166 4.84 2.13 40.22
N ALA A 167 4.14 1.10 39.74
CA ALA A 167 4.20 -0.24 40.32
C ALA A 167 5.22 -1.06 39.52
N GLN A 168 6.34 -1.41 40.16
CA GLN A 168 7.33 -2.34 39.63
C GLN A 168 6.71 -3.75 39.59
N GLY A 169 5.97 -4.06 38.53
CA GLY A 169 5.51 -5.41 38.24
C GLY A 169 6.63 -6.22 37.62
N GLY A 170 7.29 -7.07 38.41
CA GLY A 170 8.23 -8.06 37.90
C GLY A 170 7.56 -8.96 36.85
N MET A 171 8.12 -8.99 35.64
CA MET A 171 7.61 -9.81 34.55
C MET A 171 8.03 -11.26 34.78
N GLN A 172 7.10 -12.07 35.30
CA GLN A 172 7.30 -13.50 35.45
C GLN A 172 7.20 -14.15 34.06
N PRO A 173 8.23 -14.91 33.60
CA PRO A 173 8.21 -15.53 32.28
C PRO A 173 7.07 -16.57 32.18
N PRO A 174 6.48 -16.75 30.98
CA PRO A 174 5.40 -17.70 30.78
C PRO A 174 5.87 -19.13 31.11
N PRO A 175 5.01 -19.98 31.72
CA PRO A 175 5.38 -21.35 32.05
C PRO A 175 5.75 -22.14 30.79
N LEU A 176 6.85 -22.87 30.88
CA LEU A 176 7.35 -23.74 29.81
C LEU A 176 6.31 -24.83 29.49
N PRO A 177 6.15 -25.21 28.20
CA PRO A 177 5.25 -26.29 27.83
C PRO A 177 5.70 -27.64 28.41
N PRO A 178 4.75 -28.54 28.74
CA PRO A 178 5.07 -29.86 29.26
C PRO A 178 5.88 -30.67 28.24
N ALA A 179 6.88 -31.40 28.74
CA ALA A 179 7.74 -32.25 27.92
C ALA A 179 6.93 -33.34 27.19
N PRO A 180 7.30 -33.69 25.94
CA PRO A 180 6.64 -34.75 25.20
C PRO A 180 6.82 -36.09 25.92
N ILE A 181 5.71 -36.80 26.13
CA ILE A 181 5.67 -38.12 26.74
C ILE A 181 6.31 -39.10 25.75
N ALA A 182 7.43 -39.72 26.16
CA ALA A 182 8.08 -40.75 25.36
C ALA A 182 7.15 -41.98 25.21
N PRO A 183 7.11 -42.64 24.04
CA PRO A 183 6.33 -43.86 23.86
C PRO A 183 6.92 -45.00 24.70
N ALA A 184 6.06 -45.69 25.45
CA ALA A 184 6.40 -46.91 26.16
C ALA A 184 6.77 -48.02 25.16
N LYS A 185 7.88 -48.70 25.42
CA LYS A 185 8.34 -49.88 24.69
C LYS A 185 7.92 -51.14 25.44
#